data_AF-A0A3B5M8I6-F1
#
_entry.id   AF-A0A3B5M8I6-F1
#
_cell.length_a   1.000
_cell.length_b   1.000
_cell.length_c   1.000
_cell.angle_alpha   90.00
_cell.angle_beta   90.00
_cell.angle_gamma   90.00
#
_symmetry.space_group_name_H-M   'P 1'
#
loop_
_entity.id
_entity.type
_entity.pdbx_description
1 polymer ?
#
loop_
_entity_poly.entity_id
_entity_poly.type
_entity_poly.pdbx_seq_one_letter_code
_entity_poly.pdbx_strand_id
1 'polypeptide(L)'
;MADRRAEKSCEEASKSLARREYEAAVTHSTDALVVLAPQASSPGAPVLPSPPSAVAAGPLRSRALLYRIAAFLQLKNYDGADEDCKHVYFNILLCCINSFCTFSFRLVSFLQAVSCHFESFSTRLLSSELSAHCALSFSVHVAFISTEVQDGWQFRPPPRGVTSSEEYTLCKRYLEQGLCRYGAQCTSAHSQEELMEWQKRYASRLIRLKQQQESKHFTENYMETLIEKWMNSLSPEKVLSDSLEGVTVETSSGLSVTVTSKKSSNSWIFSLLCKPARKLFRIALLYDAHRPHFFITGVSAGDRLQSVPKGCQEWTPGDDSAAANNGLDHCVYKVAVGFSTEIFGTFRQTIVFDFGSEPVLMQRIMVDAASIEDLEHLLAARQQLLITAKRWDSSCKTIVEFTPNETVADLERSLLARYQIPLSADQLFTQSVLDKTLTKDNYQARLHDLLYIEEIAQYKEVSKFNIKANLQLVTSFMLTGISVGAKYAQNGQLFARFKLTETLSEDTLAGRLVMTKVNSVLLLPLGREGFGGHAPSGVKERVYEAVIEEKTKDYIFLRICKSCCEELMLQPDREIQVRV
;
A
#
# COMPACT_ATOMS: atom_id res chain seq x y z
N MET A 1 -17.08 -19.93 44.79
CA MET A 1 -18.21 -20.42 43.98
C MET A 1 -19.37 -19.47 44.18
N ALA A 2 -20.12 -19.19 43.10
CA ALA A 2 -21.27 -18.28 42.99
C ALA A 2 -20.97 -16.78 42.75
N ASP A 3 -20.62 -16.44 41.51
CA ASP A 3 -20.99 -15.13 40.92
C ASP A 3 -21.49 -15.22 39.46
N ARG A 4 -21.60 -16.42 38.88
CA ARG A 4 -22.09 -16.62 37.49
C ARG A 4 -23.62 -16.67 37.35
N ARG A 5 -24.40 -16.26 38.36
CA ARG A 5 -25.86 -16.43 38.37
C ARG A 5 -26.62 -15.27 37.71
N ALA A 6 -26.07 -14.05 37.75
CA ALA A 6 -26.75 -12.87 37.22
C ALA A 6 -26.65 -12.76 35.68
N GLU A 7 -25.49 -13.08 35.09
CA GLU A 7 -25.27 -13.00 33.64
C GLU A 7 -26.15 -13.98 32.85
N LYS A 8 -26.31 -15.22 33.34
CA LYS A 8 -27.19 -16.22 32.70
C LYS A 8 -28.66 -15.79 32.68
N SER A 9 -29.13 -15.12 33.74
CA SER A 9 -30.49 -14.58 33.83
C SER A 9 -30.73 -13.45 32.82
N CYS A 10 -29.72 -12.59 32.60
CA CYS A 10 -29.83 -11.48 31.66
C CYS A 10 -29.84 -11.96 30.20
N GLU A 11 -29.02 -12.96 29.86
CA GLU A 11 -28.99 -13.55 28.52
C GLU A 11 -30.28 -14.33 28.19
N GLU A 12 -30.83 -15.07 29.17
CA GLU A 12 -32.13 -15.73 29.03
C GLU A 12 -33.28 -14.71 28.91
N ALA A 13 -33.23 -13.60 29.66
CA ALA A 13 -34.19 -12.52 29.55
C ALA A 13 -34.12 -11.83 28.17
N SER A 14 -32.93 -11.60 27.63
CA SER A 14 -32.73 -11.04 26.29
C SER A 14 -33.26 -11.96 25.19
N LYS A 15 -32.99 -13.27 25.28
CA LYS A 15 -33.52 -14.28 24.35
C LYS A 15 -35.05 -14.38 24.42
N SER A 16 -35.61 -14.30 25.63
CA SER A 16 -37.06 -14.29 25.85
C SER A 16 -37.72 -13.03 25.28
N LEU A 17 -37.09 -11.87 25.43
CA LEU A 17 -37.56 -10.60 24.88
C LEU A 17 -37.54 -10.63 23.34
N ALA A 18 -36.42 -11.04 22.74
CA ALA A 18 -36.30 -11.15 21.29
C ALA A 18 -37.34 -12.12 20.70
N ARG A 19 -37.58 -13.26 21.38
CA ARG A 19 -38.63 -14.21 20.97
C ARG A 19 -40.02 -13.57 20.98
N ARG A 20 -40.37 -12.83 22.03
CA ARG A 20 -41.66 -12.10 22.12
C ARG A 20 -41.83 -11.05 21.04
N GLU A 21 -40.75 -10.34 20.68
CA GLU A 21 -40.77 -9.36 19.60
C GLU A 21 -41.04 -10.00 18.23
N TYR A 22 -40.44 -11.16 17.95
CA TYR A 22 -40.73 -11.89 16.71
C TYR A 22 -42.14 -12.51 16.70
N GLU A 23 -42.64 -13.01 17.83
CA GLU A 23 -44.03 -13.49 17.96
C GLU A 23 -45.04 -12.35 17.74
N ALA A 24 -44.76 -11.15 18.26
CA ALA A 24 -45.55 -9.95 17.98
C ALA A 24 -45.47 -9.54 16.51
N ALA A 25 -44.28 -9.61 15.88
CA ALA A 25 -44.09 -9.31 14.46
C ALA A 25 -44.88 -10.26 13.54
N VAL A 26 -44.93 -11.56 13.87
CA VAL A 26 -45.78 -12.54 13.17
C VAL A 26 -47.25 -12.16 13.30
N THR A 27 -47.69 -11.79 14.50
CA THR A 27 -49.09 -11.42 14.79
C THR A 27 -49.48 -10.18 13.98
N HIS A 28 -48.71 -9.09 14.07
CA HIS A 28 -48.95 -7.86 13.32
C HIS A 28 -48.92 -8.07 11.80
N SER A 29 -48.01 -8.89 11.30
CA SER A 29 -47.95 -9.20 9.87
C SER A 29 -49.14 -10.04 9.43
N THR A 30 -49.64 -10.95 10.28
CA THR A 30 -50.84 -11.75 10.02
C THR A 30 -52.09 -10.87 9.98
N ASP A 31 -52.24 -9.97 10.95
CA ASP A 31 -53.36 -9.00 10.96
C ASP A 31 -53.33 -8.11 9.72
N ALA A 32 -52.15 -7.62 9.33
CA ALA A 32 -51.98 -6.85 8.10
C ALA A 32 -52.38 -7.65 6.85
N LEU A 33 -52.04 -8.94 6.79
CA LEU A 33 -52.40 -9.80 5.66
C LEU A 33 -53.91 -10.12 5.59
N VAL A 34 -54.58 -10.19 6.74
CA VAL A 34 -56.05 -10.33 6.82
C VAL A 34 -56.73 -9.06 6.31
N VAL A 35 -56.23 -7.87 6.70
CA VAL A 35 -56.76 -6.58 6.23
C VAL A 35 -56.49 -6.37 4.73
N LEU A 36 -55.37 -6.88 4.21
CA LEU A 36 -54.96 -6.79 2.81
C LEU A 36 -55.50 -7.95 1.94
N ALA A 37 -56.48 -8.71 2.44
CA ALA A 37 -57.17 -9.73 1.66
C ALA A 37 -58.12 -9.08 0.62
N PRO A 38 -58.15 -9.55 -0.64
CA PRO A 38 -59.09 -9.02 -1.63
C PRO A 38 -60.53 -9.28 -1.20
N GLN A 39 -61.34 -8.22 -1.11
CA GLN A 39 -62.78 -8.32 -0.85
C GLN A 39 -63.46 -8.91 -2.09
N ALA A 40 -64.16 -10.03 -1.94
CA ALA A 40 -64.94 -10.63 -3.03
C ALA A 40 -66.20 -9.79 -3.29
N SER A 41 -66.23 -9.04 -4.39
CA SER A 41 -67.45 -8.36 -4.86
C SER A 41 -68.42 -9.36 -5.50
N SER A 42 -69.68 -9.36 -5.07
CA SER A 42 -70.76 -10.16 -5.65
C SER A 42 -71.09 -9.74 -7.09
N PRO A 43 -71.65 -10.63 -7.93
CA PRO A 43 -71.92 -10.33 -9.32
C PRO A 43 -73.26 -9.59 -9.47
N GLY A 44 -73.22 -8.28 -9.68
CA GLY A 44 -74.37 -7.54 -10.24
C GLY A 44 -74.56 -6.11 -9.73
N ALA A 45 -73.76 -5.15 -10.23
CA ALA A 45 -74.14 -3.74 -10.34
C ALA A 45 -73.14 -2.99 -11.26
N PRO A 46 -73.59 -1.97 -12.03
CA PRO A 46 -72.78 -1.34 -13.06
C PRO A 46 -71.69 -0.43 -12.47
N VAL A 47 -70.54 -0.44 -13.14
CA VAL A 47 -69.30 0.22 -12.73
C VAL A 47 -69.42 1.75 -12.80
N LEU A 48 -69.22 2.42 -11.66
CA LEU A 48 -68.77 3.82 -11.59
C LEU A 48 -67.28 3.86 -11.16
N PRO A 49 -66.47 4.80 -11.65
CA PRO A 49 -65.04 4.81 -11.36
C PRO A 49 -64.76 5.48 -10.01
N SER A 50 -64.21 4.71 -9.06
CA SER A 50 -63.48 5.21 -7.89
C SER A 50 -62.53 4.11 -7.36
N PRO A 51 -61.45 4.44 -6.61
CA PRO A 51 -60.17 4.97 -7.08
C PRO A 51 -59.03 3.89 -6.90
N PRO A 52 -57.71 4.19 -6.96
CA PRO A 52 -56.63 3.23 -7.26
C PRO A 52 -56.18 2.36 -6.07
N SER A 53 -57.10 1.74 -5.31
CA SER A 53 -56.72 1.00 -4.10
C SER A 53 -56.29 -0.45 -4.37
N ALA A 54 -56.79 -1.09 -5.44
CA ALA A 54 -56.47 -2.50 -5.72
C ALA A 54 -55.02 -2.72 -6.21
N VAL A 55 -54.43 -1.74 -6.90
CA VAL A 55 -53.06 -1.84 -7.44
C VAL A 55 -52.00 -1.54 -6.36
N ALA A 56 -52.34 -0.77 -5.33
CA ALA A 56 -51.43 -0.43 -4.22
C ALA A 56 -51.32 -1.52 -3.14
N ALA A 57 -52.26 -2.47 -3.08
CA ALA A 57 -52.29 -3.49 -2.03
C ALA A 57 -51.29 -4.64 -2.25
N GLY A 58 -50.90 -4.93 -3.50
CA GLY A 58 -49.98 -6.04 -3.85
C GLY A 58 -48.57 -5.91 -3.27
N PRO A 59 -47.91 -4.74 -3.39
CA PRO A 59 -46.59 -4.51 -2.79
C PRO A 59 -46.61 -4.55 -1.27
N LEU A 60 -47.66 -4.01 -0.65
CA LEU A 60 -47.83 -3.99 0.81
C LEU A 60 -48.08 -5.40 1.36
N ARG A 61 -48.87 -6.21 0.66
CA ARG A 61 -49.10 -7.62 1.00
C ARG A 61 -47.83 -8.45 0.87
N SER A 62 -47.06 -8.26 -0.20
CA SER A 62 -45.79 -8.94 -0.41
C SER A 62 -44.77 -8.57 0.68
N ARG A 63 -44.77 -7.31 1.10
CA ARG A 63 -43.91 -6.83 2.19
C ARG A 63 -44.32 -7.40 3.56
N ALA A 64 -45.63 -7.51 3.83
CA ALA A 64 -46.13 -8.14 5.04
C ALA A 64 -45.80 -9.66 5.10
N LEU A 65 -45.88 -10.37 3.96
CA LEU A 65 -45.42 -11.77 3.86
C LEU A 65 -43.93 -11.90 4.15
N LEU A 66 -43.09 -11.03 3.58
CA LEU A 66 -41.63 -11.08 3.80
C LEU A 66 -41.23 -10.83 5.26
N TYR A 67 -41.89 -9.89 5.94
CA TYR A 67 -41.65 -9.68 7.38
C TYR A 67 -42.11 -10.87 8.22
N ARG A 68 -43.23 -11.50 7.84
CA ARG A 68 -43.72 -12.70 8.52
C ARG A 68 -42.80 -13.90 8.33
N ILE A 69 -42.29 -14.13 7.12
CA ILE A 69 -41.29 -15.16 6.81
C ILE A 69 -40.02 -14.93 7.64
N ALA A 70 -39.52 -13.69 7.68
CA ALA A 70 -38.31 -13.37 8.45
C ALA A 70 -38.51 -13.65 9.95
N ALA A 71 -39.67 -13.30 10.51
CA ALA A 71 -39.99 -13.58 11.91
C ALA A 71 -40.16 -15.08 12.18
N PHE A 72 -40.78 -15.83 11.27
CA PHE A 72 -40.88 -17.29 11.37
C PHE A 72 -39.54 -18.01 11.33
N LEU A 73 -38.60 -17.55 10.50
CA LEU A 73 -37.24 -18.09 10.45
C LEU A 73 -36.49 -17.88 11.77
N GLN A 74 -36.64 -16.71 12.41
CA GLN A 74 -36.05 -16.43 13.72
C GLN A 74 -36.70 -17.24 14.85
N LEU A 75 -37.99 -17.56 14.71
CA LEU A 75 -38.73 -18.45 15.61
C LEU A 75 -38.54 -19.94 15.30
N LYS A 76 -37.77 -20.28 14.26
CA LYS A 76 -37.56 -21.64 13.75
C LYS A 76 -38.86 -22.36 13.34
N ASN A 77 -39.89 -21.61 12.96
CA ASN A 77 -41.13 -22.13 12.41
C ASN A 77 -41.05 -22.18 10.87
N TYR A 78 -40.35 -23.20 10.36
CA TYR A 78 -40.02 -23.31 8.94
C TYR A 78 -41.23 -23.62 8.06
N ASP A 79 -42.22 -24.35 8.58
CA ASP A 79 -43.43 -24.70 7.84
C ASP A 79 -44.27 -23.45 7.51
N GLY A 80 -44.40 -22.52 8.46
CA GLY A 80 -45.08 -21.24 8.23
C GLY A 80 -44.33 -20.34 7.25
N ALA A 81 -42.99 -20.39 7.25
CA ALA A 81 -42.16 -19.63 6.31
C ALA A 81 -42.26 -20.17 4.87
N ASP A 82 -42.35 -21.50 4.69
CA ASP A 82 -42.46 -22.14 3.38
C ASP A 82 -43.79 -21.83 2.67
N GLU A 83 -44.90 -21.89 3.41
CA GLU A 83 -46.23 -21.55 2.87
C GLU A 83 -46.29 -20.09 2.39
N ASP A 84 -45.75 -19.16 3.16
CA ASP A 84 -45.71 -17.75 2.77
C ASP A 84 -44.79 -17.48 1.58
N CYS A 85 -43.68 -18.22 1.44
CA CYS A 85 -42.77 -18.14 0.31
C CYS A 85 -43.46 -18.49 -1.03
N LYS A 86 -44.34 -19.49 -1.04
CA LYS A 86 -45.11 -19.89 -2.24
C LYS A 86 -45.99 -18.75 -2.74
N HIS A 87 -46.60 -17.99 -1.84
CA HIS A 87 -47.43 -16.84 -2.18
C HIS A 87 -46.63 -15.63 -2.70
N VAL A 88 -45.39 -15.45 -2.23
CA VAL A 88 -44.50 -14.39 -2.73
C VAL A 88 -44.00 -14.72 -4.14
N TYR A 89 -43.67 -15.99 -4.42
CA TYR A 89 -43.19 -16.44 -5.73
C TYR A 89 -44.22 -16.25 -6.85
N PHE A 90 -45.50 -16.57 -6.58
CA PHE A 90 -46.57 -16.40 -7.57
C PHE A 90 -46.81 -14.92 -7.93
N ASN A 91 -46.67 -14.00 -6.97
CA ASN A 91 -46.81 -12.56 -7.21
C ASN A 91 -45.63 -11.96 -7.99
N ILE A 92 -44.40 -12.48 -7.77
CA ILE A 92 -43.21 -12.05 -8.51
C ILE A 92 -43.30 -12.46 -9.98
N LEU A 93 -43.72 -13.70 -10.26
CA LEU A 93 -43.84 -14.22 -11.62
C LEU A 93 -44.87 -13.43 -12.45
N LEU A 94 -45.99 -13.03 -11.81
CA LEU A 94 -47.04 -12.23 -12.45
C LEU A 94 -46.59 -10.78 -12.75
N CYS A 95 -45.74 -10.19 -11.89
CA CYS A 95 -45.17 -8.85 -12.11
C CYS A 95 -44.13 -8.82 -13.24
N CYS A 96 -43.38 -9.90 -13.46
CA CYS A 96 -42.38 -9.98 -14.52
C CYS A 96 -42.97 -10.01 -15.94
N ILE A 97 -44.23 -10.44 -16.09
CA ILE A 97 -44.88 -10.56 -17.40
C ILE A 97 -45.49 -9.23 -17.88
N ASN A 98 -45.85 -8.31 -16.98
CA ASN A 98 -46.70 -7.14 -17.30
C ASN A 98 -46.02 -5.75 -17.17
N SER A 99 -44.69 -5.68 -17.32
CA SER A 99 -43.89 -4.44 -17.36
C SER A 99 -43.62 -3.75 -16.01
N PHE A 100 -42.38 -3.25 -15.93
CA PHE A 100 -41.80 -2.28 -14.99
C PHE A 100 -42.27 -2.33 -13.54
N CYS A 101 -41.44 -2.92 -12.66
CA CYS A 101 -41.45 -2.56 -11.25
C CYS A 101 -40.04 -2.60 -10.65
N THR A 102 -39.66 -1.48 -10.05
CA THR A 102 -38.55 -1.32 -9.11
C THR A 102 -38.73 -2.27 -7.93
N PHE A 103 -38.15 -3.46 -8.02
CA PHE A 103 -38.06 -4.39 -6.89
C PHE A 103 -36.63 -4.43 -6.37
N SER A 104 -36.50 -4.08 -5.09
CA SER A 104 -35.25 -3.79 -4.38
C SER A 104 -34.27 -4.98 -4.36
N PHE A 105 -32.97 -4.64 -4.43
CA PHE A 105 -31.77 -5.45 -4.22
C PHE A 105 -31.89 -6.45 -3.04
N ARG A 106 -32.72 -6.15 -2.02
CA ARG A 106 -32.96 -7.03 -0.87
C ARG A 106 -33.70 -8.33 -1.21
N LEU A 107 -34.50 -8.38 -2.28
CA LEU A 107 -35.22 -9.59 -2.68
C LEU A 107 -34.28 -10.64 -3.27
N VAL A 108 -33.26 -10.21 -4.03
CA VAL A 108 -32.23 -11.09 -4.60
C VAL A 108 -31.36 -11.69 -3.49
N SER A 109 -30.95 -10.88 -2.52
CA SER A 109 -30.22 -11.36 -1.34
C SER A 109 -31.06 -12.32 -0.48
N PHE A 110 -32.37 -12.08 -0.38
CA PHE A 110 -33.30 -12.94 0.37
C PHE A 110 -33.55 -14.28 -0.33
N LEU A 111 -33.77 -14.30 -1.65
CA LEU A 111 -33.93 -15.53 -2.44
C LEU A 111 -32.65 -16.37 -2.45
N GLN A 112 -31.48 -15.72 -2.45
CA GLN A 112 -30.18 -16.39 -2.38
C GLN A 112 -29.92 -16.99 -0.99
N ALA A 113 -30.39 -16.36 0.08
CA ALA A 113 -30.35 -16.93 1.43
C ALA A 113 -31.31 -18.11 1.61
N VAL A 114 -32.50 -18.06 1.00
CA VAL A 114 -33.49 -19.16 1.03
C VAL A 114 -33.00 -20.38 0.23
N SER A 115 -32.32 -20.17 -0.90
CA SER A 115 -31.73 -21.25 -1.71
C SER A 115 -30.63 -22.03 -0.99
N CYS A 116 -29.98 -21.43 0.02
CA CYS A 116 -28.94 -22.09 0.82
C CYS A 116 -29.48 -22.94 1.97
N HIS A 117 -30.80 -22.95 2.22
CA HIS A 117 -31.41 -23.68 3.35
C HIS A 117 -32.35 -24.83 2.96
N PHE A 118 -32.70 -24.99 1.68
CA PHE A 118 -33.59 -26.07 1.22
C PHE A 118 -32.84 -27.08 0.33
N GLU A 119 -32.41 -28.21 0.91
CA GLU A 119 -31.85 -29.37 0.17
C GLU A 119 -32.91 -30.42 -0.17
N SER A 120 -34.00 -30.04 -0.84
CA SER A 120 -34.99 -31.02 -1.36
C SER A 120 -34.85 -31.23 -2.87
N PHE A 121 -35.02 -32.48 -3.29
CA PHE A 121 -34.67 -33.04 -4.60
C PHE A 121 -35.33 -32.36 -5.81
N SER A 122 -36.42 -31.61 -5.63
CA SER A 122 -37.15 -30.96 -6.74
C SER A 122 -36.53 -29.65 -7.25
N THR A 123 -35.55 -29.05 -6.56
CA THR A 123 -34.93 -27.77 -6.95
C THR A 123 -33.72 -27.89 -7.90
N ARG A 124 -33.20 -29.09 -8.15
CA ARG A 124 -32.05 -29.28 -9.06
C ARG A 124 -32.40 -29.03 -10.53
N LEU A 125 -33.61 -29.37 -10.96
CA LEU A 125 -34.03 -29.18 -12.36
C LEU A 125 -34.24 -27.69 -12.70
N LEU A 126 -34.68 -26.89 -11.72
CA LEU A 126 -34.92 -25.44 -11.87
C LEU A 126 -33.64 -24.60 -11.80
N SER A 127 -32.52 -25.12 -11.30
CA SER A 127 -31.24 -24.41 -11.23
C SER A 127 -30.64 -24.14 -12.61
N SER A 128 -30.81 -25.06 -13.55
CA SER A 128 -30.26 -24.96 -14.91
C SER A 128 -30.96 -23.88 -15.74
N GLU A 129 -32.29 -23.86 -15.71
CA GLU A 129 -33.07 -22.88 -16.47
C GLU A 129 -33.01 -21.48 -15.86
N LEU A 130 -32.97 -21.37 -14.52
CA LEU A 130 -32.81 -20.08 -13.83
C LEU A 130 -31.42 -19.47 -14.05
N SER A 131 -30.35 -20.28 -14.10
CA SER A 131 -28.99 -19.80 -14.42
C SER A 131 -28.91 -19.25 -15.84
N ALA A 132 -29.52 -19.93 -16.81
CA ALA A 132 -29.57 -19.49 -18.20
C ALA A 132 -30.39 -18.20 -18.37
N HIS A 133 -31.54 -18.10 -17.70
CA HIS A 133 -32.40 -16.91 -17.78
C HIS A 133 -31.82 -15.70 -17.03
N CYS A 134 -31.11 -15.91 -15.93
CA CYS A 134 -30.37 -14.85 -15.22
C CYS A 134 -29.18 -14.33 -16.04
N ALA A 135 -28.49 -15.18 -16.79
CA ALA A 135 -27.40 -14.75 -17.68
C ALA A 135 -27.91 -13.89 -18.85
N LEU A 136 -29.05 -14.25 -19.44
CA LEU A 136 -29.72 -13.48 -20.49
C LEU A 136 -30.26 -12.13 -19.96
N SER A 137 -30.90 -12.11 -18.78
CA SER A 137 -31.39 -10.88 -18.17
C SER A 137 -30.24 -9.94 -17.73
N PHE A 138 -29.11 -10.50 -17.27
CA PHE A 138 -27.90 -9.74 -16.93
C PHE A 138 -27.23 -9.14 -18.18
N SER A 139 -27.15 -9.89 -19.28
CA SER A 139 -26.58 -9.40 -20.54
C SER A 139 -27.41 -8.25 -21.15
N VAL A 140 -28.74 -8.32 -21.09
CA VAL A 140 -29.62 -7.25 -21.57
C VAL A 140 -29.59 -6.01 -20.65
N HIS A 141 -29.42 -6.18 -19.34
CA HIS A 141 -29.23 -5.05 -18.41
C HIS A 141 -27.85 -4.38 -18.57
N VAL A 142 -26.79 -5.16 -18.85
CA VAL A 142 -25.43 -4.64 -19.12
C VAL A 142 -25.37 -3.92 -20.47
N ALA A 143 -26.13 -4.35 -21.46
CA ALA A 143 -26.27 -3.64 -22.73
C ALA A 143 -26.96 -2.27 -22.56
N PHE A 144 -27.96 -2.15 -21.66
CA PHE A 144 -28.62 -0.87 -21.39
C PHE A 144 -27.78 0.09 -20.53
N ILE A 145 -26.95 -0.41 -19.59
CA ILE A 145 -26.02 0.43 -18.80
C ILE A 145 -24.83 0.94 -19.64
N SER A 146 -24.52 0.28 -20.75
CA SER A 146 -23.43 0.69 -21.65
C SER A 146 -23.81 1.82 -22.60
N THR A 147 -25.08 2.22 -22.63
CA THR A 147 -25.58 3.42 -23.30
C THR A 147 -26.10 4.39 -22.24
N GLU A 148 -25.35 5.48 -22.04
CA GLU A 148 -25.67 6.64 -21.17
C GLU A 148 -25.42 6.48 -19.66
N VAL A 149 -24.14 6.46 -19.25
CA VAL A 149 -23.71 7.07 -17.97
C VAL A 149 -22.58 8.06 -18.24
N GLN A 150 -22.90 9.14 -18.94
CA GLN A 150 -22.46 10.45 -18.48
C GLN A 150 -23.56 10.95 -17.54
N ASP A 151 -23.41 10.79 -16.23
CA ASP A 151 -24.23 11.58 -15.29
C ASP A 151 -23.49 11.83 -13.97
N GLY A 152 -23.59 13.07 -13.49
CA GLY A 152 -22.76 13.67 -12.46
C GLY A 152 -23.09 13.16 -11.05
N TRP A 153 -22.08 12.62 -10.37
CA TRP A 153 -22.22 12.31 -8.95
C TRP A 153 -22.53 13.57 -8.14
N GLN A 154 -23.57 13.51 -7.33
CA GLN A 154 -24.14 14.72 -6.70
C GLN A 154 -23.52 15.00 -5.33
N PHE A 155 -22.96 13.99 -4.68
CA PHE A 155 -22.37 14.12 -3.36
C PHE A 155 -20.85 14.08 -3.40
N ARG A 156 -20.24 14.44 -2.28
CA ARG A 156 -18.78 14.41 -2.12
C ARG A 156 -18.24 12.98 -2.25
N PRO A 157 -16.99 12.79 -2.69
CA PRO A 157 -16.42 11.44 -2.85
C PRO A 157 -16.26 10.72 -1.50
N PRO A 158 -16.39 9.38 -1.47
CA PRO A 158 -16.19 8.58 -0.26
C PRO A 158 -14.75 8.69 0.26
N PRO A 159 -14.54 8.56 1.58
CA PRO A 159 -13.21 8.56 2.19
C PRO A 159 -12.35 7.41 1.64
N ARG A 160 -11.07 7.71 1.39
CA ARG A 160 -10.08 6.75 0.91
C ARG A 160 -9.66 5.82 2.05
N GLY A 161 -9.31 4.58 1.71
CA GLY A 161 -8.82 3.58 2.68
C GLY A 161 -9.88 2.69 3.33
N VAL A 162 -11.15 2.87 2.97
CA VAL A 162 -12.25 2.00 3.40
C VAL A 162 -12.27 0.72 2.58
N THR A 163 -12.23 -0.43 3.26
CA THR A 163 -12.12 -1.76 2.63
C THR A 163 -13.43 -2.55 2.60
N SER A 164 -14.50 -1.99 3.16
CA SER A 164 -15.83 -2.59 3.19
C SER A 164 -16.94 -1.54 3.03
N SER A 165 -18.04 -1.89 2.37
CA SER A 165 -19.22 -1.02 2.26
C SER A 165 -19.90 -0.76 3.61
N GLU A 166 -19.67 -1.62 4.60
CA GLU A 166 -20.27 -1.56 5.95
C GLU A 166 -19.52 -0.60 6.89
N GLU A 167 -18.29 -0.22 6.54
CA GLU A 167 -17.49 0.76 7.29
C GLU A 167 -17.96 2.20 7.06
N TYR A 168 -18.75 2.46 6.01
CA TYR A 168 -19.35 3.77 5.79
C TYR A 168 -20.48 4.02 6.79
N THR A 169 -20.33 5.09 7.59
CA THR A 169 -21.24 5.46 8.67
C THR A 169 -21.75 6.89 8.51
N LEU A 170 -22.89 7.21 9.13
CA LEU A 170 -23.44 8.56 9.15
C LEU A 170 -22.73 9.45 10.19
N CYS A 171 -22.54 10.72 9.84
CA CYS A 171 -21.96 11.72 10.71
C CYS A 171 -23.01 12.19 11.72
N LYS A 172 -22.96 11.63 12.95
CA LYS A 172 -23.89 11.97 14.04
C LYS A 172 -23.99 13.49 14.28
N ARG A 173 -22.85 14.18 14.26
CA ARG A 173 -22.77 15.63 14.53
C ARG A 173 -23.45 16.46 13.43
N TYR A 174 -23.35 16.05 12.17
CA TYR A 174 -24.05 16.73 11.07
C TYR A 174 -25.56 16.48 11.14
N LEU A 175 -25.98 15.25 11.47
CA LEU A 175 -27.40 14.91 11.62
C LEU A 175 -28.08 15.65 12.77
N GLU A 176 -27.37 15.83 13.88
CA GLU A 176 -27.90 16.47 15.09
C GLU A 176 -27.89 18.01 15.01
N GLN A 177 -26.89 18.61 14.35
CA GLN A 177 -26.64 20.06 14.40
C GLN A 177 -26.72 20.74 13.03
N GLY A 178 -26.92 20.00 11.94
CA GLY A 178 -26.85 20.49 10.56
C GLY A 178 -25.48 21.01 10.13
N LEU A 179 -24.47 20.91 11.00
CA LEU A 179 -23.15 21.52 10.85
C LEU A 179 -22.07 20.54 11.28
N CYS A 180 -21.19 20.19 10.36
CA CYS A 180 -20.01 19.37 10.65
C CYS A 180 -18.75 20.23 10.56
N ARG A 181 -17.97 20.26 11.65
CA ARG A 181 -16.67 20.95 11.69
C ARG A 181 -15.67 20.44 10.63
N TYR A 182 -15.88 19.23 10.12
CA TYR A 182 -15.04 18.60 9.10
C TYR A 182 -15.52 18.82 7.66
N GLY A 183 -16.72 19.39 7.45
CA GLY A 183 -17.24 19.74 6.12
C GLY A 183 -17.06 18.64 5.07
N ALA A 184 -16.56 19.00 3.89
CA ALA A 184 -16.31 18.05 2.79
C ALA A 184 -15.30 16.93 3.15
N GLN A 185 -14.50 17.09 4.21
CA GLN A 185 -13.44 16.17 4.63
C GLN A 185 -13.90 15.15 5.69
N CYS A 186 -15.17 15.15 6.10
CA CYS A 186 -15.69 14.21 7.09
C CYS A 186 -15.60 12.75 6.60
N THR A 187 -15.18 11.82 7.44
CA THR A 187 -15.13 10.39 7.07
C THR A 187 -16.47 9.68 7.18
N SER A 188 -17.49 10.36 7.72
CA SER A 188 -18.85 9.86 7.82
C SER A 188 -19.77 10.66 6.92
N ALA A 189 -20.77 10.02 6.31
CA ALA A 189 -21.73 10.65 5.39
C ALA A 189 -22.63 11.66 6.12
N HIS A 190 -22.85 12.82 5.54
CA HIS A 190 -23.68 13.90 6.08
C HIS A 190 -25.17 13.71 5.81
N SER A 191 -25.54 12.82 4.89
CA SER A 191 -26.93 12.42 4.69
C SER A 191 -27.05 10.94 4.34
N GLN A 192 -28.29 10.44 4.40
CA GLN A 192 -28.58 9.06 4.05
C GLN A 192 -28.40 8.81 2.53
N GLU A 193 -28.68 9.82 1.72
CA GLU A 193 -28.51 9.82 0.27
C GLU A 193 -27.02 9.78 -0.10
N GLU A 194 -26.20 10.56 0.60
CA GLU A 194 -24.76 10.54 0.44
C GLU A 194 -24.14 9.17 0.80
N LEU A 195 -24.58 8.56 1.90
CA LEU A 195 -24.13 7.23 2.30
C LEU A 195 -24.46 6.18 1.23
N MET A 196 -25.68 6.23 0.68
CA MET A 196 -26.09 5.34 -0.39
C MET A 196 -25.26 5.57 -1.67
N GLU A 197 -24.94 6.83 -2.01
CA GLU A 197 -24.09 7.12 -3.16
C GLU A 197 -22.66 6.58 -2.96
N TRP A 198 -22.09 6.72 -1.77
CA TRP A 198 -20.79 6.14 -1.43
C TRP A 198 -20.77 4.61 -1.57
N GLN A 199 -21.80 3.93 -1.07
CA GLN A 199 -21.96 2.49 -1.20
C GLN A 199 -22.16 2.08 -2.67
N LYS A 200 -22.92 2.85 -3.46
CA LYS A 200 -23.11 2.63 -4.90
C LYS A 200 -21.79 2.80 -5.68
N ARG A 201 -20.99 3.82 -5.35
CA ARG A 201 -19.65 4.02 -5.93
C ARG A 201 -18.71 2.87 -5.56
N TYR A 202 -18.76 2.39 -4.32
CA TYR A 202 -17.98 1.24 -3.87
C TYR A 202 -18.37 -0.05 -4.62
N ALA A 203 -19.67 -0.35 -4.73
CA ALA A 203 -20.15 -1.48 -5.51
C ALA A 203 -19.75 -1.38 -7.00
N SER A 204 -19.86 -0.19 -7.59
CA SER A 204 -19.42 0.06 -8.97
C SER A 204 -17.91 -0.18 -9.15
N ARG A 205 -17.09 0.21 -8.16
CA ARG A 205 -15.65 -0.07 -8.14
C ARG A 205 -15.38 -1.57 -8.05
N LEU A 206 -16.04 -2.31 -7.17
CA LEU A 206 -15.89 -3.76 -7.05
C LEU A 206 -16.32 -4.50 -8.31
N ILE A 207 -17.42 -4.06 -8.95
CA ILE A 207 -17.88 -4.63 -10.23
C ILE A 207 -16.84 -4.37 -11.32
N ARG A 208 -16.26 -3.16 -11.40
CA ARG A 208 -15.16 -2.87 -12.34
C ARG A 208 -13.93 -3.73 -12.07
N LEU A 209 -13.55 -3.92 -10.81
CA LEU A 209 -12.42 -4.77 -10.42
C LEU A 209 -12.68 -6.25 -10.75
N LYS A 210 -13.89 -6.73 -10.51
CA LYS A 210 -14.30 -8.11 -10.84
C LYS A 210 -14.40 -8.32 -12.35
N GLN A 211 -14.95 -7.35 -13.08
CA GLN A 211 -14.95 -7.35 -14.54
C GLN A 211 -13.53 -7.33 -15.08
N GLN A 212 -12.61 -6.54 -14.51
CA GLN A 212 -11.19 -6.55 -14.87
C GLN A 212 -10.50 -7.90 -14.57
N GLN A 213 -10.90 -8.59 -13.49
CA GLN A 213 -10.41 -9.95 -13.18
C GLN A 213 -10.95 -11.02 -14.15
N GLU A 214 -12.19 -10.86 -14.62
CA GLU A 214 -12.87 -11.83 -15.50
C GLU A 214 -12.57 -11.59 -16.99
N SER A 215 -12.34 -10.33 -17.42
CA SER A 215 -11.94 -9.98 -18.77
C SER A 215 -10.41 -10.06 -18.93
N LYS A 216 -9.90 -11.27 -19.20
CA LYS A 216 -8.48 -11.55 -19.53
C LYS A 216 -7.94 -10.91 -20.82
N HIS A 217 -8.51 -9.80 -21.28
CA HIS A 217 -8.00 -9.05 -22.43
C HIS A 217 -8.48 -7.60 -22.35
N PHE A 218 -7.68 -6.72 -21.73
CA PHE A 218 -7.34 -5.36 -22.19
C PHE A 218 -6.52 -4.64 -21.09
N THR A 219 -5.19 -4.61 -21.25
CA THR A 219 -4.21 -3.78 -20.51
C THR A 219 -4.16 -4.01 -19.00
N GLU A 220 -3.28 -4.93 -18.59
CA GLU A 220 -2.81 -5.09 -17.21
C GLU A 220 -2.38 -3.72 -16.65
N ASN A 221 -2.87 -3.32 -15.47
CA ASN A 221 -2.35 -2.15 -14.74
C ASN A 221 -0.95 -2.49 -14.21
N TYR A 222 0.04 -2.56 -15.12
CA TYR A 222 1.42 -2.94 -14.88
C TYR A 222 2.00 -2.24 -13.64
N MET A 223 1.74 -0.94 -13.49
CA MET A 223 2.19 -0.14 -12.34
C MET A 223 1.60 -0.63 -11.02
N GLU A 224 0.29 -0.91 -10.96
CA GLU A 224 -0.35 -1.40 -9.74
C GLU A 224 0.16 -2.79 -9.36
N THR A 225 0.30 -3.68 -10.35
CA THR A 225 0.86 -5.03 -10.14
C THR A 225 2.32 -4.95 -9.67
N LEU A 226 3.12 -4.07 -10.26
CA LEU A 226 4.52 -3.88 -9.86
C LEU A 226 4.63 -3.31 -8.45
N ILE A 227 3.77 -2.33 -8.08
CA ILE A 227 3.71 -1.78 -6.72
C ILE A 227 3.27 -2.85 -5.73
N GLU A 228 2.21 -3.60 -6.02
CA GLU A 228 1.69 -4.65 -5.14
C GLU A 228 2.75 -5.74 -4.93
N LYS A 229 3.40 -6.18 -6.01
CA LYS A 229 4.49 -7.15 -5.94
C LYS A 229 5.66 -6.63 -5.12
N TRP A 230 6.06 -5.38 -5.31
CA TRP A 230 7.14 -4.76 -4.54
C TRP A 230 6.77 -4.61 -3.06
N MET A 231 5.54 -4.19 -2.76
CA MET A 231 5.03 -4.04 -1.39
C MET A 231 4.87 -5.36 -0.65
N ASN A 232 4.54 -6.44 -1.35
CA ASN A 232 4.28 -7.76 -0.76
C ASN A 232 5.51 -8.68 -0.80
N SER A 233 6.57 -8.31 -1.53
CA SER A 233 7.81 -9.09 -1.59
C SER A 233 8.61 -9.02 -0.28
N LEU A 234 9.19 -10.15 0.12
CA LEU A 234 10.17 -10.23 1.21
C LEU A 234 11.58 -9.77 0.79
N SER A 235 11.82 -9.64 -0.52
CA SER A 235 13.05 -9.10 -1.11
C SER A 235 12.69 -8.06 -2.19
N PRO A 236 12.27 -6.84 -1.78
CA PRO A 236 11.81 -5.78 -2.69
C PRO A 236 12.87 -5.36 -3.72
N GLU A 237 14.16 -5.42 -3.37
CA GLU A 237 15.31 -5.16 -4.24
C GLU A 237 15.41 -6.13 -5.43
N LYS A 238 14.79 -7.31 -5.32
CA LYS A 238 14.65 -8.27 -6.42
C LYS A 238 13.49 -7.95 -7.34
N VAL A 239 12.59 -7.03 -6.96
CA VAL A 239 11.47 -6.56 -7.79
C VAL A 239 11.82 -5.22 -8.44
N LEU A 240 12.33 -4.26 -7.68
CA LEU A 240 12.78 -2.95 -8.14
C LEU A 240 14.20 -2.65 -7.64
N SER A 241 15.10 -2.25 -8.54
CA SER A 241 16.48 -1.94 -8.19
C SER A 241 16.95 -0.62 -8.80
N ASP A 242 17.75 0.14 -8.05
CA ASP A 242 18.37 1.39 -8.52
C ASP A 242 19.48 1.15 -9.58
N SER A 243 19.98 -0.08 -9.69
CA SER A 243 20.99 -0.47 -10.68
C SER A 243 20.81 -1.91 -11.14
N LEU A 244 21.08 -2.19 -12.42
CA LEU A 244 21.07 -3.55 -12.97
C LEU A 244 22.45 -3.91 -13.51
N GLU A 245 22.86 -5.15 -13.30
CA GLU A 245 24.09 -5.68 -13.89
C GLU A 245 24.02 -5.57 -15.41
N GLY A 246 25.06 -5.02 -16.03
CA GLY A 246 25.12 -4.80 -17.47
C GLY A 246 24.30 -3.60 -17.98
N VAL A 247 23.72 -2.76 -17.12
CA VAL A 247 23.06 -1.51 -17.53
C VAL A 247 23.70 -0.33 -16.81
N THR A 248 24.20 0.62 -17.59
CA THR A 248 24.77 1.88 -17.11
C THR A 248 23.81 3.02 -17.44
N VAL A 249 23.55 3.88 -16.47
CA VAL A 249 22.58 4.98 -16.58
C VAL A 249 23.30 6.31 -16.43
N GLU A 250 23.21 7.15 -17.44
CA GLU A 250 23.70 8.53 -17.42
C GLU A 250 22.52 9.49 -17.54
N THR A 251 22.53 10.58 -16.77
CA THR A 251 21.44 11.57 -16.78
C THR A 251 21.98 12.94 -17.19
N SER A 252 21.23 13.68 -18.02
CA SER A 252 21.61 15.01 -18.51
C SER A 252 21.78 16.07 -17.42
N SER A 253 21.16 15.88 -16.26
CA SER A 253 21.15 16.81 -15.14
C SER A 253 21.01 16.04 -13.82
N GLY A 254 21.18 16.73 -12.69
CA GLY A 254 20.91 16.16 -11.38
C GLY A 254 19.48 15.62 -11.24
N LEU A 255 19.32 14.52 -10.53
CA LEU A 255 18.02 13.88 -10.28
C LEU A 255 17.11 14.68 -9.34
N SER A 256 17.70 15.52 -8.48
CA SER A 256 16.99 16.52 -7.66
C SER A 256 17.28 17.91 -8.21
N VAL A 257 16.22 18.70 -8.43
CA VAL A 257 16.30 20.06 -8.98
C VAL A 257 15.45 21.00 -8.14
N THR A 258 15.97 22.18 -7.84
CA THR A 258 15.23 23.23 -7.13
C THR A 258 14.93 24.39 -8.07
N VAL A 259 13.67 24.85 -8.09
CA VAL A 259 13.16 25.92 -8.95
C VAL A 259 12.51 27.02 -8.11
N THR A 260 12.75 28.28 -8.46
CA THR A 260 12.32 29.45 -7.66
C THR A 260 10.99 30.07 -8.09
N SER A 261 10.41 29.57 -9.18
CA SER A 261 9.19 30.10 -9.80
C SER A 261 8.07 29.07 -9.73
N LYS A 262 6.85 29.55 -9.39
CA LYS A 262 5.62 28.76 -9.44
C LYS A 262 5.41 28.14 -10.81
N LYS A 263 5.59 28.93 -11.87
CA LYS A 263 5.54 28.45 -13.26
C LYS A 263 6.95 28.04 -13.66
N SER A 264 7.20 26.74 -13.62
CA SER A 264 8.50 26.17 -13.93
C SER A 264 8.34 24.85 -14.65
N SER A 265 9.34 24.53 -15.48
CA SER A 265 9.42 23.27 -16.19
C SER A 265 10.85 22.77 -16.17
N ASN A 266 11.03 21.46 -16.10
CA ASN A 266 12.32 20.81 -16.19
C ASN A 266 12.25 19.57 -17.08
N SER A 267 13.39 19.10 -17.56
CA SER A 267 13.48 17.91 -18.41
C SER A 267 14.75 17.14 -18.08
N TRP A 268 14.64 15.82 -17.99
CA TRP A 268 15.77 14.90 -17.85
C TRP A 268 15.85 14.00 -19.08
N ILE A 269 17.08 13.70 -19.50
CA ILE A 269 17.36 12.66 -20.49
C ILE A 269 18.15 11.56 -19.78
N PHE A 270 17.56 10.37 -19.70
CA PHE A 270 18.19 9.16 -19.19
C PHE A 270 18.77 8.38 -20.37
N SER A 271 20.09 8.26 -20.40
CA SER A 271 20.83 7.46 -21.38
C SER A 271 21.17 6.11 -20.74
N LEU A 272 20.50 5.05 -21.20
CA LEU A 272 20.69 3.68 -20.73
C LEU A 272 21.59 2.95 -21.72
N LEU A 273 22.82 2.64 -21.32
CA LEU A 273 23.75 1.81 -22.08
C LEU A 273 23.72 0.39 -21.52
N CYS A 274 23.25 -0.57 -22.33
CA CYS A 274 23.14 -1.98 -21.96
C CYS A 274 24.22 -2.82 -22.64
N LYS A 275 25.00 -3.56 -21.83
CA LYS A 275 26.06 -4.50 -22.22
C LYS A 275 25.91 -5.78 -21.39
N PRO A 276 25.46 -6.92 -21.97
CA PRO A 276 25.09 -7.11 -23.36
C PRO A 276 23.81 -6.37 -23.75
N ALA A 277 23.52 -6.29 -25.05
CA ALA A 277 22.29 -5.67 -25.56
C ALA A 277 21.03 -6.31 -24.94
N ARG A 278 20.09 -5.47 -24.47
CA ARG A 278 18.81 -5.88 -23.85
C ARG A 278 17.66 -5.07 -24.43
N LYS A 279 16.53 -5.73 -24.70
CA LYS A 279 15.33 -5.05 -25.18
C LYS A 279 14.62 -4.33 -24.03
N LEU A 280 14.35 -3.03 -24.17
CA LEU A 280 13.46 -2.29 -23.29
C LEU A 280 12.00 -2.56 -23.70
N PHE A 281 11.21 -3.16 -22.82
CA PHE A 281 9.82 -3.54 -23.06
C PHE A 281 8.83 -2.49 -22.59
N ARG A 282 9.18 -1.73 -21.55
CA ARG A 282 8.26 -0.76 -20.96
C ARG A 282 9.01 0.34 -20.23
N ILE A 283 8.42 1.53 -20.22
CA ILE A 283 8.80 2.64 -19.36
C ILE A 283 7.54 3.13 -18.67
N ALA A 284 7.56 3.33 -17.37
CA ALA A 284 6.41 3.88 -16.65
C ALA A 284 6.80 4.85 -15.54
N LEU A 285 5.91 5.79 -15.24
CA LEU A 285 5.98 6.68 -14.10
C LEU A 285 5.16 6.08 -12.96
N LEU A 286 5.85 5.55 -11.95
CA LEU A 286 5.26 4.61 -10.99
C LEU A 286 4.15 5.21 -10.12
N TYR A 287 4.27 6.48 -9.73
CA TYR A 287 3.33 7.11 -8.79
C TYR A 287 2.36 8.09 -9.46
N ASP A 288 1.08 7.97 -9.12
CA ASP A 288 0.02 8.86 -9.61
C ASP A 288 -0.12 10.19 -8.84
N ALA A 289 0.54 10.33 -7.67
CA ALA A 289 0.36 11.49 -6.79
C ALA A 289 0.60 12.84 -7.47
N HIS A 290 1.53 12.88 -8.43
CA HIS A 290 1.89 14.08 -9.19
C HIS A 290 1.74 13.87 -10.71
N ARG A 291 0.83 13.00 -11.13
CA ARG A 291 0.57 12.66 -12.54
C ARG A 291 0.43 13.88 -13.48
N PRO A 292 -0.21 15.00 -13.10
CA PRO A 292 -0.30 16.18 -13.98
C PRO A 292 1.05 16.87 -14.24
N HIS A 293 2.04 16.63 -13.38
CA HIS A 293 3.29 17.36 -13.40
C HIS A 293 4.41 16.62 -14.13
N PHE A 294 4.37 15.29 -14.17
CA PHE A 294 5.41 14.48 -14.83
C PHE A 294 4.87 13.78 -16.06
N PHE A 295 5.68 13.66 -17.11
CA PHE A 295 5.29 12.97 -18.34
C PHE A 295 6.52 12.52 -19.14
N ILE A 296 6.42 11.39 -19.82
CA ILE A 296 7.42 10.92 -20.78
C ILE A 296 7.27 11.77 -22.05
N THR A 297 8.34 12.42 -22.49
CA THR A 297 8.35 13.33 -23.64
C THR A 297 8.94 12.71 -24.89
N GLY A 298 9.80 11.70 -24.74
CA GLY A 298 10.46 11.06 -25.87
C GLY A 298 11.18 9.79 -25.48
N VAL A 299 11.20 8.83 -26.39
CA VAL A 299 11.99 7.60 -26.25
C VAL A 299 12.71 7.36 -27.56
N SER A 300 14.01 7.06 -27.49
CA SER A 300 14.81 6.69 -28.65
C SER A 300 15.64 5.45 -28.36
N ALA A 301 15.81 4.63 -29.39
CA ALA A 301 16.68 3.46 -29.36
C ALA A 301 17.71 3.63 -30.47
N GLY A 302 18.97 3.90 -30.10
CA GLY A 302 19.98 4.40 -31.04
C GLY A 302 19.56 5.74 -31.64
N ASP A 303 19.56 5.84 -32.97
CA ASP A 303 19.23 7.07 -33.72
C ASP A 303 17.74 7.17 -34.11
N ARG A 304 16.90 6.21 -33.69
CA ARG A 304 15.47 6.17 -34.02
C ARG A 304 14.63 6.78 -32.90
N LEU A 305 13.96 7.90 -33.18
CA LEU A 305 12.92 8.45 -32.31
C LEU A 305 11.63 7.63 -32.39
N GLN A 306 11.03 7.36 -31.24
CA GLN A 306 9.73 6.72 -31.13
C GLN A 306 8.68 7.77 -30.76
N SER A 307 7.47 7.64 -31.34
CA SER A 307 6.36 8.54 -31.05
C SER A 307 5.86 8.33 -29.62
N VAL A 308 5.73 9.42 -28.86
CA VAL A 308 5.20 9.40 -27.49
C VAL A 308 3.95 10.27 -27.42
N PRO A 309 2.81 9.76 -26.91
CA PRO A 309 1.61 10.55 -26.71
C PRO A 309 1.84 11.74 -25.77
N LYS A 310 1.04 12.80 -25.89
CA LYS A 310 1.09 13.92 -24.94
C LYS A 310 0.66 13.45 -23.54
N GLY A 311 1.40 13.86 -22.51
CA GLY A 311 1.12 13.47 -21.13
C GLY A 311 1.34 11.99 -20.82
N CYS A 312 2.13 11.29 -21.64
CA CYS A 312 2.42 9.87 -21.52
C CYS A 312 2.95 9.52 -20.13
N GLN A 313 2.29 8.59 -19.44
CA GLN A 313 2.75 8.01 -18.16
C GLN A 313 3.38 6.64 -18.34
N GLU A 314 3.06 5.98 -19.44
CA GLU A 314 3.48 4.63 -19.73
C GLU A 314 3.74 4.51 -21.23
N TRP A 315 4.92 4.00 -21.54
CA TRP A 315 5.35 3.78 -22.90
C TRP A 315 5.69 2.31 -23.08
N THR A 316 5.20 1.75 -24.18
CA THR A 316 5.59 0.46 -24.72
C THR A 316 6.10 0.65 -26.15
N PRO A 317 7.10 -0.12 -26.58
CA PRO A 317 7.53 -0.13 -27.97
C PRO A 317 6.36 -0.58 -28.86
N GLY A 318 6.04 0.17 -29.94
CA GLY A 318 5.00 -0.24 -30.89
C GLY A 318 5.36 -1.53 -31.65
N ASP A 319 4.39 -2.24 -32.22
CA ASP A 319 4.62 -3.54 -32.89
C ASP A 319 5.65 -3.48 -34.04
N ASP A 320 5.81 -2.31 -34.68
CA ASP A 320 6.82 -2.06 -35.73
C ASP A 320 8.25 -1.81 -35.20
N SER A 321 8.42 -1.75 -33.87
CA SER A 321 9.68 -1.44 -33.20
C SER A 321 10.44 -2.69 -32.73
N ALA A 322 10.25 -3.82 -33.43
CA ALA A 322 11.17 -4.95 -33.33
C ALA A 322 12.59 -4.41 -33.46
N ALA A 323 13.29 -4.32 -32.33
CA ALA A 323 14.68 -3.90 -32.28
C ALA A 323 15.37 -4.78 -33.31
N ALA A 324 15.87 -4.14 -34.36
CA ALA A 324 16.71 -4.82 -35.31
C ALA A 324 17.83 -5.42 -34.47
N ASN A 325 17.85 -6.75 -34.37
CA ASN A 325 18.99 -7.50 -33.86
C ASN A 325 20.13 -7.22 -34.84
N ASN A 326 20.75 -6.05 -34.72
CA ASN A 326 21.82 -5.58 -35.59
C ASN A 326 23.17 -6.23 -35.22
N GLY A 327 23.17 -7.39 -34.58
CA GLY A 327 24.39 -8.07 -34.12
C GLY A 327 25.31 -7.23 -33.22
N LEU A 328 24.79 -6.14 -32.63
CA LEU A 328 25.55 -5.26 -31.75
C LEU A 328 25.64 -5.87 -30.35
N ASP A 329 26.84 -5.89 -29.78
CA ASP A 329 27.12 -6.34 -28.41
C ASP A 329 26.49 -5.42 -27.33
N HIS A 330 26.00 -4.25 -27.73
CA HIS A 330 25.41 -3.27 -26.82
C HIS A 330 24.26 -2.50 -27.47
N CYS A 331 23.35 -1.97 -26.66
CA CYS A 331 22.30 -1.06 -27.10
C CYS A 331 22.21 0.17 -26.20
N VAL A 332 21.78 1.30 -26.79
CA VAL A 332 21.61 2.56 -26.08
C VAL A 332 20.18 3.05 -26.25
N TYR A 333 19.52 3.33 -25.12
CA TYR A 333 18.23 4.00 -25.08
C TYR A 333 18.40 5.42 -24.54
N LYS A 334 17.71 6.40 -25.12
CA LYS A 334 17.54 7.72 -24.48
C LYS A 334 16.08 7.98 -24.20
N VAL A 335 15.76 8.21 -22.95
CA VAL A 335 14.40 8.47 -22.46
C VAL A 335 14.34 9.87 -21.90
N ALA A 336 13.48 10.70 -22.49
CA ALA A 336 13.22 12.05 -22.05
C ALA A 336 11.97 12.08 -21.15
N VAL A 337 12.11 12.68 -19.96
CA VAL A 337 11.03 12.87 -18.98
C VAL A 337 10.91 14.36 -18.69
N GLY A 338 9.72 14.90 -18.83
CA GLY A 338 9.38 16.29 -18.56
C GLY A 338 8.69 16.47 -17.21
N PHE A 339 8.90 17.65 -16.63
CA PHE A 339 8.18 18.16 -15.48
C PHE A 339 7.63 19.56 -15.75
N SER A 340 6.42 19.86 -15.28
CA SER A 340 5.88 21.22 -15.24
C SER A 340 4.94 21.45 -14.07
N THR A 341 5.06 22.59 -13.40
CA THR A 341 4.17 23.00 -12.31
C THR A 341 3.78 24.48 -12.43
N GLU A 342 2.68 24.84 -11.78
CA GLU A 342 2.21 26.23 -11.56
C GLU A 342 2.06 26.55 -10.07
N ILE A 343 2.50 25.63 -9.19
CA ILE A 343 2.43 25.77 -7.74
C ILE A 343 3.79 25.49 -7.12
N PHE A 344 4.02 26.08 -5.95
CA PHE A 344 5.10 25.68 -5.08
C PHE A 344 4.79 24.34 -4.41
N GLY A 345 5.82 23.59 -4.10
CA GLY A 345 5.71 22.27 -3.48
C GLY A 345 6.87 21.36 -3.88
N THR A 346 6.91 20.21 -3.25
CA THR A 346 7.87 19.15 -3.54
C THR A 346 7.19 18.04 -4.32
N PHE A 347 7.77 17.68 -5.46
CA PHE A 347 7.24 16.71 -6.39
C PHE A 347 8.22 15.56 -6.54
N ARG A 348 7.78 14.34 -6.21
CA ARG A 348 8.60 13.12 -6.32
C ARG A 348 8.01 12.16 -7.34
N GLN A 349 8.87 11.54 -8.14
CA GLN A 349 8.45 10.51 -9.10
C GLN A 349 9.52 9.42 -9.23
N THR A 350 9.07 8.18 -9.43
CA THR A 350 9.93 7.04 -9.74
C THR A 350 9.66 6.61 -11.18
N ILE A 351 10.70 6.63 -12.00
CA ILE A 351 10.67 6.15 -13.38
C ILE A 351 11.14 4.70 -13.35
N VAL A 352 10.38 3.79 -13.96
CA VAL A 352 10.76 2.38 -14.10
C VAL A 352 11.06 2.04 -15.56
N PHE A 353 12.14 1.29 -15.78
CA PHE A 353 12.59 0.80 -17.08
C PHE A 353 12.59 -0.73 -17.05
N ASP A 354 11.64 -1.33 -17.74
CA ASP A 354 11.44 -2.78 -17.75
C ASP A 354 12.13 -3.42 -18.96
N PHE A 355 13.11 -4.29 -18.69
CA PHE A 355 13.82 -5.07 -19.70
C PHE A 355 13.23 -6.49 -19.88
N GLY A 356 12.04 -6.74 -19.33
CA GLY A 356 11.34 -8.03 -19.41
C GLY A 356 11.82 -9.04 -18.36
N SER A 357 12.62 -8.60 -17.39
CA SER A 357 13.18 -9.42 -16.33
C SER A 357 13.26 -8.63 -15.02
N GLU A 358 13.07 -9.32 -13.91
CA GLU A 358 13.26 -8.75 -12.57
C GLU A 358 14.71 -8.91 -12.08
N PRO A 359 15.24 -7.92 -11.32
CA PRO A 359 14.58 -6.69 -10.90
C PRO A 359 14.39 -5.68 -12.04
N VAL A 360 13.31 -4.91 -11.97
CA VAL A 360 13.04 -3.78 -12.87
C VAL A 360 13.91 -2.59 -12.44
N LEU A 361 14.56 -1.93 -13.40
CA LEU A 361 15.40 -0.77 -13.12
C LEU A 361 14.52 0.41 -12.74
N MET A 362 14.85 1.10 -11.65
CA MET A 362 14.19 2.35 -11.26
C MET A 362 15.16 3.52 -11.16
N GLN A 363 14.67 4.73 -11.43
CA GLN A 363 15.35 5.99 -11.19
C GLN A 363 14.40 6.96 -10.51
N ARG A 364 14.85 7.63 -9.45
CA ARG A 364 14.02 8.55 -8.67
C ARG A 364 14.39 9.99 -8.99
N ILE A 365 13.39 10.81 -9.28
CA ILE A 365 13.55 12.23 -9.54
C ILE A 365 12.73 13.06 -8.54
N MET A 366 13.23 14.27 -8.28
CA MET A 366 12.60 15.24 -7.38
C MET A 366 12.67 16.64 -7.98
N VAL A 367 11.58 17.39 -7.82
CA VAL A 367 11.59 18.85 -8.01
C VAL A 367 11.07 19.55 -6.77
N ASP A 368 11.86 20.48 -6.25
CA ASP A 368 11.44 21.42 -5.22
C ASP A 368 11.12 22.76 -5.87
N ALA A 369 9.83 23.13 -5.92
CA ALA A 369 9.41 24.47 -6.32
C ALA A 369 9.19 25.31 -5.06
N ALA A 370 10.09 26.25 -4.79
CA ALA A 370 10.09 27.10 -3.59
C ALA A 370 10.20 28.59 -3.96
N SER A 371 9.85 29.48 -3.04
CA SER A 371 10.11 30.92 -3.21
C SER A 371 11.60 31.24 -3.04
N ILE A 372 12.04 32.43 -3.47
CA ILE A 372 13.45 32.84 -3.30
C ILE A 372 13.81 32.96 -1.81
N GLU A 373 12.91 33.48 -0.99
CA GLU A 373 13.09 33.59 0.47
C GLU A 373 13.22 32.20 1.12
N ASP A 374 12.33 31.28 0.77
CA ASP A 374 12.39 29.89 1.23
C ASP A 374 13.66 29.18 0.77
N LEU A 375 14.12 29.46 -0.46
CA LEU A 375 15.35 28.88 -1.00
C LEU A 375 16.59 29.26 -0.19
N GLU A 376 16.70 30.50 0.29
CA GLU A 376 17.82 30.91 1.15
C GLU A 376 17.85 30.11 2.45
N HIS A 377 16.67 29.88 3.05
CA HIS A 377 16.54 29.02 4.23
C HIS A 377 16.89 27.56 3.94
N LEU A 378 16.45 27.02 2.80
CA LEU A 378 16.81 25.67 2.36
C LEU A 378 18.31 25.52 2.13
N LEU A 379 18.94 26.47 1.45
CA LEU A 379 20.38 26.45 1.17
C LEU A 379 21.21 26.56 2.46
N ALA A 380 20.80 27.43 3.39
CA ALA A 380 21.44 27.52 4.70
C ALA A 380 21.33 26.20 5.49
N ALA A 381 20.16 25.56 5.49
CA ALA A 381 19.95 24.26 6.12
C ALA A 381 20.79 23.16 5.44
N ARG A 382 20.84 23.15 4.10
CA ARG A 382 21.65 22.19 3.31
C ARG A 382 23.14 22.31 3.62
N GLN A 383 23.67 23.54 3.73
CA GLN A 383 25.07 23.77 4.08
C GLN A 383 25.44 23.22 5.47
N GLN A 384 24.53 23.24 6.44
CA GLN A 384 24.78 22.68 7.78
C GLN A 384 24.88 21.14 7.81
N LEU A 385 24.30 20.43 6.82
CA LEU A 385 24.35 18.96 6.71
C LEU A 385 25.48 18.43 5.81
N LEU A 386 25.98 19.23 4.85
CA LEU A 386 27.05 18.89 3.90
C LEU A 386 28.40 18.51 4.55
N ILE A 387 28.55 18.72 5.86
CA ILE A 387 29.77 18.49 6.64
C ILE A 387 29.81 17.08 7.28
N THR A 388 28.74 16.30 7.17
CA THR A 388 28.68 14.97 7.80
C THR A 388 29.43 13.95 6.96
N ALA A 389 30.35 13.19 7.58
CA ALA A 389 31.15 12.16 6.91
C ALA A 389 30.25 11.20 6.09
N LYS A 390 30.72 10.79 4.90
CA LYS A 390 29.95 9.91 4.00
C LYS A 390 29.71 8.56 4.66
N ARG A 391 28.44 8.29 5.02
CA ARG A 391 27.97 7.00 5.54
C ARG A 391 28.34 5.87 4.58
N TRP A 392 28.81 4.76 5.14
CA TRP A 392 28.97 3.53 4.36
C TRP A 392 27.61 2.88 4.15
N ASP A 393 27.29 2.67 2.89
CA ASP A 393 26.06 2.04 2.42
C ASP A 393 26.38 1.20 1.17
N SER A 394 25.36 0.50 0.65
CA SER A 394 25.46 -0.29 -0.57
C SER A 394 25.76 0.55 -1.82
N SER A 395 25.58 1.88 -1.78
CA SER A 395 25.90 2.77 -2.90
C SER A 395 27.42 2.94 -3.06
N CYS A 396 28.17 2.96 -1.95
CA CYS A 396 29.61 3.23 -1.96
C CYS A 396 30.51 2.08 -1.51
N LYS A 397 29.97 1.06 -0.82
CA LYS A 397 30.70 -0.12 -0.34
C LYS A 397 29.93 -1.41 -0.61
N THR A 398 30.63 -2.54 -0.62
CA THR A 398 30.01 -3.86 -0.55
C THR A 398 29.94 -4.29 0.91
N ILE A 399 28.74 -4.30 1.49
CA ILE A 399 28.53 -4.67 2.90
C ILE A 399 28.40 -6.19 3.01
N VAL A 400 29.26 -6.81 3.82
CA VAL A 400 29.17 -8.21 4.20
C VAL A 400 28.43 -8.29 5.53
N GLU A 401 27.16 -8.71 5.49
CA GLU A 401 26.29 -8.79 6.66
C GLU A 401 26.73 -9.88 7.65
N PHE A 402 26.40 -9.68 8.92
CA PHE A 402 26.67 -10.66 9.96
C PHE A 402 25.74 -11.87 9.81
N THR A 403 26.30 -13.08 9.77
CA THR A 403 25.55 -14.34 9.64
C THR A 403 26.00 -15.40 10.65
N PRO A 404 25.07 -16.17 11.28
CA PRO A 404 23.62 -16.06 11.21
C PRO A 404 23.08 -14.89 12.06
N ASN A 405 22.11 -14.15 11.53
CA ASN A 405 21.38 -13.11 12.26
C ASN A 405 20.04 -13.66 12.74
N GLU A 406 20.08 -14.51 13.78
CA GLU A 406 18.90 -15.18 14.35
C GLU A 406 17.94 -14.20 15.04
N THR A 407 18.41 -12.99 15.34
CA THR A 407 17.67 -11.94 16.05
C THR A 407 16.71 -11.14 15.16
N VAL A 408 16.94 -11.10 13.85
CA VAL A 408 16.13 -10.28 12.94
C VAL A 408 15.08 -11.15 12.25
N ALA A 409 13.81 -10.91 12.57
CA ALA A 409 12.68 -11.58 11.95
C ALA A 409 12.60 -11.24 10.44
N ASP A 410 12.04 -12.15 9.63
CA ASP A 410 11.93 -11.95 8.18
C ASP A 410 11.17 -10.67 7.80
N LEU A 411 10.19 -10.28 8.61
CA LEU A 411 9.46 -9.03 8.45
C LEU A 411 10.37 -7.80 8.62
N GLU A 412 11.23 -7.79 9.63
CA GLU A 412 12.15 -6.67 9.91
C GLU A 412 13.20 -6.53 8.81
N ARG A 413 13.74 -7.66 8.33
CA ARG A 413 14.66 -7.68 7.18
C ARG A 413 14.01 -7.07 5.93
N SER A 414 12.76 -7.44 5.66
CA SER A 414 11.98 -6.88 4.56
C SER A 414 11.72 -5.37 4.72
N LEU A 415 11.44 -4.89 5.94
CA LEU A 415 11.25 -3.46 6.18
C LEU A 415 12.53 -2.65 5.96
N LEU A 416 13.67 -3.15 6.46
CA LEU A 416 14.98 -2.51 6.27
C LEU A 416 15.40 -2.45 4.81
N ALA A 417 15.06 -3.47 4.01
CA ALA A 417 15.32 -3.46 2.57
C ALA A 417 14.49 -2.40 1.81
N ARG A 418 13.28 -2.08 2.29
CA ARG A 418 12.40 -1.05 1.68
C ARG A 418 12.78 0.35 2.10
N TYR A 419 13.21 0.50 3.34
CA TYR A 419 13.50 1.79 3.94
C TYR A 419 14.88 2.28 3.51
N GLN A 420 14.90 3.26 2.60
CA GLN A 420 16.13 3.94 2.19
C GLN A 420 16.15 5.35 2.77
N ILE A 421 17.26 5.68 3.43
CA ILE A 421 17.50 7.01 3.97
C ILE A 421 17.97 7.89 2.81
N PRO A 422 17.37 9.08 2.58
CA PRO A 422 17.80 9.97 1.52
C PRO A 422 19.28 10.34 1.69
N LEU A 423 20.04 10.21 0.60
CA LEU A 423 21.51 10.20 0.62
C LEU A 423 22.14 11.60 0.59
N SER A 424 21.35 12.66 0.39
CA SER A 424 21.84 14.04 0.34
C SER A 424 20.91 15.05 0.99
N ALA A 425 21.50 16.13 1.50
CA ALA A 425 20.78 17.29 2.06
C ALA A 425 19.73 17.86 1.09
N ASP A 426 19.98 17.77 -0.22
CA ASP A 426 19.07 18.20 -1.28
C ASP A 426 17.78 17.37 -1.38
N GLN A 427 17.77 16.15 -0.83
CA GLN A 427 16.58 15.30 -0.80
C GLN A 427 15.76 15.44 0.49
N LEU A 428 16.32 16.11 1.50
CA LEU A 428 15.83 16.17 2.87
C LEU A 428 15.23 17.53 3.22
N PHE A 429 15.88 18.61 2.77
CA PHE A 429 15.36 19.96 2.90
C PHE A 429 14.56 20.30 1.65
N THR A 430 13.34 19.82 1.68
CA THR A 430 12.25 20.03 0.74
C THR A 430 11.35 21.17 1.23
N GLN A 431 10.50 21.72 0.36
CA GLN A 431 9.56 22.78 0.75
C GLN A 431 8.63 22.33 1.89
N SER A 432 8.25 21.04 1.92
CA SER A 432 7.40 20.46 2.98
C SER A 432 7.96 20.61 4.39
N VAL A 433 9.28 20.73 4.55
CA VAL A 433 9.92 20.95 5.86
C VAL A 433 9.71 22.39 6.34
N LEU A 434 9.71 23.35 5.42
CA LEU A 434 9.57 24.78 5.71
C LEU A 434 8.13 25.20 5.99
N ASP A 435 7.14 24.38 5.62
CA ASP A 435 5.74 24.68 5.83
C ASP A 435 5.46 25.02 7.30
N LYS A 436 5.00 26.25 7.56
CA LYS A 436 4.76 26.74 8.93
C LYS A 436 3.64 25.99 9.65
N THR A 437 2.71 25.39 8.90
CA THR A 437 1.53 24.69 9.44
C THR A 437 1.45 23.25 8.93
N LEU A 438 1.06 22.33 9.82
CA LEU A 438 0.69 20.96 9.44
C LEU A 438 -0.75 20.98 8.91
N THR A 439 -0.91 20.54 7.68
CA THR A 439 -2.20 20.34 7.00
C THR A 439 -2.39 18.86 6.71
N LYS A 440 -3.62 18.44 6.43
CA LYS A 440 -3.90 17.05 6.04
C LYS A 440 -3.10 16.64 4.78
N ASP A 441 -2.85 17.57 3.87
CA ASP A 441 -2.22 17.31 2.59
C ASP A 441 -0.68 17.26 2.67
N ASN A 442 -0.06 18.00 3.59
CA ASN A 442 1.40 18.00 3.79
C ASN A 442 1.87 17.09 4.94
N TYR A 443 0.98 16.61 5.81
CA TYR A 443 1.33 15.87 7.03
C TYR A 443 2.24 14.67 6.75
N GLN A 444 1.87 13.82 5.79
CA GLN A 444 2.62 12.60 5.50
C GLN A 444 4.03 12.90 4.99
N ALA A 445 4.14 13.76 3.97
CA ALA A 445 5.43 14.14 3.39
C ALA A 445 6.31 14.82 4.44
N ARG A 446 5.75 15.76 5.22
CA ARG A 446 6.48 16.48 6.25
C ARG A 446 6.97 15.58 7.38
N LEU A 447 6.16 14.63 7.85
CA LEU A 447 6.63 13.70 8.89
C LEU A 447 7.74 12.77 8.38
N HIS A 448 7.67 12.30 7.14
CA HIS A 448 8.75 11.51 6.55
C HIS A 448 10.04 12.35 6.45
N ASP A 449 9.94 13.59 5.97
CA ASP A 449 11.11 14.47 5.86
C ASP A 449 11.72 14.80 7.24
N LEU A 450 10.88 15.07 8.25
CA LEU A 450 11.35 15.28 9.64
C LEU A 450 12.02 14.04 10.22
N LEU A 451 11.49 12.84 9.94
CA LEU A 451 12.09 11.58 10.38
C LEU A 451 13.46 11.36 9.73
N TYR A 452 13.60 11.65 8.44
CA TYR A 452 14.90 11.58 7.77
C TYR A 452 15.91 12.60 8.32
N ILE A 453 15.47 13.82 8.64
CA ILE A 453 16.31 14.84 9.28
C ILE A 453 16.77 14.37 10.66
N GLU A 454 15.88 13.79 11.46
CA GLU A 454 16.20 13.22 12.77
C GLU A 454 17.24 12.11 12.64
N GLU A 455 17.05 11.18 11.71
CA GLU A 455 17.97 10.05 11.52
C GLU A 455 19.37 10.50 11.12
N ILE A 456 19.49 11.56 10.30
CA ILE A 456 20.78 12.13 9.92
C ILE A 456 21.41 12.92 11.07
N ALA A 457 20.61 13.61 11.88
CA ALA A 457 21.10 14.24 13.10
C ALA A 457 21.66 13.18 14.07
N GLN A 458 20.96 12.06 14.25
CA GLN A 458 21.46 10.93 15.05
C GLN A 458 22.74 10.34 14.44
N TYR A 459 22.79 10.14 13.13
CA TYR A 459 23.99 9.67 12.44
C TYR A 459 25.18 10.63 12.63
N LYS A 460 24.96 11.95 12.53
CA LYS A 460 25.99 12.96 12.76
C LYS A 460 26.56 12.88 14.17
N GLU A 461 25.72 12.67 15.18
CA GLU A 461 26.17 12.44 16.55
C GLU A 461 26.98 11.15 16.69
N VAL A 462 26.50 10.03 16.11
CA VAL A 462 27.21 8.74 16.15
C VAL A 462 28.53 8.79 15.38
N SER A 463 28.62 9.54 14.30
CA SER A 463 29.82 9.65 13.44
C SER A 463 31.05 10.20 14.17
N LYS A 464 30.86 10.85 15.33
CA LYS A 464 31.95 11.28 16.22
C LYS A 464 32.77 10.10 16.76
N PHE A 465 32.22 8.89 16.75
CA PHE A 465 32.89 7.65 17.15
C PHE A 465 33.48 6.86 15.98
N ASN A 466 33.45 7.40 14.74
CA ASN A 466 34.16 6.79 13.62
C ASN A 466 35.66 6.94 13.83
N ILE A 467 36.35 5.85 14.11
CA ILE A 467 37.76 5.85 14.51
C ILE A 467 38.58 4.86 13.69
N LYS A 468 39.89 5.11 13.63
CA LYS A 468 40.85 4.06 13.29
C LYS A 468 41.22 3.36 14.59
N ALA A 469 40.94 2.07 14.68
CA ALA A 469 41.15 1.29 15.89
C ALA A 469 41.98 0.04 15.60
N ASN A 470 42.77 -0.37 16.60
CA ASN A 470 43.38 -1.69 16.62
C ASN A 470 42.43 -2.63 17.36
N LEU A 471 41.82 -3.55 16.62
CA LEU A 471 40.98 -4.60 17.20
C LEU A 471 41.86 -5.72 17.73
N GLN A 472 41.74 -6.01 19.02
CA GLN A 472 42.31 -7.20 19.65
C GLN A 472 41.36 -8.37 19.49
N LEU A 473 41.78 -9.39 18.77
CA LEU A 473 41.00 -10.60 18.51
C LEU A 473 41.18 -11.58 19.66
N VAL A 474 40.08 -12.05 20.24
CA VAL A 474 40.09 -12.96 21.40
C VAL A 474 39.06 -14.07 21.20
N THR A 475 39.36 -15.25 21.75
CA THR A 475 38.42 -16.39 21.75
C THR A 475 37.42 -16.31 22.91
N SER A 476 37.69 -15.49 23.92
CA SER A 476 36.81 -15.32 25.07
C SER A 476 37.07 -14.01 25.79
N PHE A 477 36.05 -13.49 26.46
CA PHE A 477 36.19 -12.35 27.37
C PHE A 477 35.28 -12.50 28.58
N MET A 478 35.67 -11.83 29.66
CA MET A 478 34.88 -11.76 30.89
C MET A 478 33.82 -10.68 30.76
N LEU A 479 32.58 -11.01 31.10
CA LEU A 479 31.50 -10.03 31.19
C LEU A 479 31.75 -9.11 32.38
N THR A 480 31.53 -7.81 32.21
CA THR A 480 31.71 -6.82 33.28
C THR A 480 30.36 -6.24 33.73
N GLY A 481 30.13 -6.16 35.04
CA GLY A 481 28.90 -5.58 35.63
C GLY A 481 28.00 -6.58 36.35
N ILE A 482 26.70 -6.52 36.10
CA ILE A 482 25.65 -7.30 36.82
C ILE A 482 25.69 -8.79 36.42
N SER A 483 26.18 -9.08 35.21
CA SER A 483 26.30 -10.44 34.68
C SER A 483 27.69 -11.00 34.98
N VAL A 484 27.79 -11.95 35.91
CA VAL A 484 29.04 -12.66 36.20
C VAL A 484 29.19 -13.83 35.23
N GLY A 485 30.29 -13.88 34.48
CA GLY A 485 30.59 -15.01 33.58
C GLY A 485 31.65 -14.70 32.54
N ALA A 486 31.98 -15.71 31.72
CA ALA A 486 32.84 -15.59 30.56
C ALA A 486 32.05 -15.99 29.30
N LYS A 487 32.19 -15.22 28.22
CA LYS A 487 31.71 -15.62 26.90
C LYS A 487 32.86 -16.25 26.12
N TYR A 488 32.56 -17.35 25.43
CA TYR A 488 33.48 -18.07 24.56
C TYR A 488 32.95 -18.06 23.15
N ALA A 489 33.81 -17.74 22.19
CA ALA A 489 33.47 -17.74 20.78
C ALA A 489 33.26 -19.18 20.31
N GLN A 490 32.22 -19.42 19.52
CA GLN A 490 31.84 -20.74 19.05
C GLN A 490 31.84 -20.80 17.53
N ASN A 491 31.93 -22.00 16.96
CA ASN A 491 31.73 -22.25 15.53
C ASN A 491 32.62 -21.40 14.60
N GLY A 492 33.89 -21.20 14.96
CA GLY A 492 34.85 -20.44 14.14
C GLY A 492 34.64 -18.92 14.14
N GLN A 493 33.76 -18.41 15.00
CA GLN A 493 33.66 -16.97 15.27
C GLN A 493 34.82 -16.50 16.16
N LEU A 494 35.05 -15.19 16.17
CA LEU A 494 35.98 -14.54 17.09
C LEU A 494 35.31 -13.34 17.73
N PHE A 495 35.72 -13.02 18.96
CA PHE A 495 35.43 -11.72 19.54
C PHE A 495 36.55 -10.74 19.17
N ALA A 496 36.20 -9.48 19.07
CA ALA A 496 37.14 -8.41 18.91
C ALA A 496 36.85 -7.34 19.95
N ARG A 497 37.88 -6.70 20.50
CA ARG A 497 37.70 -5.54 21.37
C ARG A 497 38.61 -4.41 20.94
N PHE A 498 38.14 -3.19 21.12
CA PHE A 498 38.98 -2.00 21.02
C PHE A 498 38.69 -1.05 22.17
N LYS A 499 39.71 -0.27 22.50
CA LYS A 499 39.60 0.80 23.47
C LYS A 499 39.10 2.06 22.77
N LEU A 500 38.16 2.75 23.40
CA LEU A 500 37.66 4.03 22.96
C LEU A 500 38.63 5.15 23.34
N THR A 501 38.74 6.16 22.47
CA THR A 501 39.53 7.36 22.73
C THR A 501 38.84 8.27 23.75
N GLU A 502 37.51 8.33 23.71
CA GLU A 502 36.66 9.09 24.63
C GLU A 502 35.74 8.12 25.38
N THR A 503 35.47 8.42 26.65
CA THR A 503 34.61 7.57 27.49
C THR A 503 33.16 7.65 27.03
N LEU A 504 32.52 6.49 26.87
CA LEU A 504 31.08 6.43 26.61
C LEU A 504 30.31 6.85 27.87
N SER A 505 29.56 7.94 27.76
CA SER A 505 28.65 8.42 28.80
C SER A 505 27.23 8.61 28.26
N GLU A 506 26.24 8.14 29.03
CA GLU A 506 24.81 8.34 28.77
C GLU A 506 24.35 9.81 28.92
N ASP A 507 25.21 10.65 29.52
CA ASP A 507 25.00 12.10 29.65
C ASP A 507 25.23 12.84 28.32
N THR A 508 25.98 12.23 27.41
CA THR A 508 26.20 12.79 26.06
C THR A 508 25.17 12.23 25.07
N LEU A 509 24.74 13.04 24.10
CA LEU A 509 23.81 12.61 23.06
C LEU A 509 24.37 11.41 22.28
N ALA A 510 25.62 11.52 21.82
CA ALA A 510 26.29 10.50 21.05
C ALA A 510 26.54 9.21 21.88
N GLY A 511 27.00 9.33 23.13
CA GLY A 511 27.20 8.18 24.01
C GLY A 511 25.90 7.46 24.35
N ARG A 512 24.80 8.18 24.60
CA ARG A 512 23.47 7.58 24.81
C ARG A 512 23.00 6.79 23.58
N LEU A 513 23.17 7.34 22.38
CA LEU A 513 22.82 6.65 21.13
C LEU A 513 23.63 5.36 20.96
N VAL A 514 24.95 5.43 21.14
CA VAL A 514 25.83 4.24 21.05
C VAL A 514 25.44 3.19 22.08
N MET A 515 25.21 3.57 23.34
CA MET A 515 24.88 2.64 24.42
C MET A 515 23.51 1.96 24.22
N THR A 516 22.49 2.72 23.79
CA THR A 516 21.09 2.24 23.79
C THR A 516 20.56 1.76 22.44
N LYS A 517 21.09 2.25 21.31
CA LYS A 517 20.51 2.00 19.97
C LYS A 517 21.45 1.33 18.97
N VAL A 518 22.76 1.51 19.09
CA VAL A 518 23.72 0.92 18.13
C VAL A 518 23.95 -0.56 18.47
N ASN A 519 23.66 -1.47 17.54
CA ASN A 519 23.78 -2.92 17.76
C ASN A 519 24.88 -3.59 16.93
N SER A 520 25.34 -2.94 15.88
CA SER A 520 26.44 -3.43 15.03
C SER A 520 27.30 -2.26 14.54
N VAL A 521 28.49 -2.60 14.06
CA VAL A 521 29.45 -1.66 13.45
C VAL A 521 29.94 -2.24 12.13
N LEU A 522 30.39 -1.37 11.22
CA LEU A 522 31.01 -1.79 9.97
C LEU A 522 32.53 -1.67 10.10
N LEU A 523 33.25 -2.68 9.65
CA LEU A 523 34.70 -2.76 9.77
C LEU A 523 35.35 -2.74 8.39
N LEU A 524 36.30 -1.83 8.19
CA LEU A 524 37.17 -1.79 7.02
C LEU A 524 38.62 -2.11 7.44
N PRO A 525 39.16 -3.29 7.12
CA PRO A 525 40.55 -3.65 7.38
C PRO A 525 41.57 -2.71 6.72
N LEU A 526 42.56 -2.24 7.48
CA LEU A 526 43.66 -1.40 7.02
C LEU A 526 44.96 -2.22 7.01
N GLY A 527 45.71 -2.22 5.90
CA GLY A 527 47.07 -2.78 5.87
C GLY A 527 47.26 -4.17 5.26
N ARG A 528 46.32 -4.68 4.45
CA ARG A 528 46.58 -5.83 3.56
C ARG A 528 46.66 -5.40 2.11
N GLU A 529 47.87 -5.10 1.64
CA GLU A 529 48.18 -4.84 0.23
C GLU A 529 47.87 -6.04 -0.70
N GLY A 530 47.50 -7.21 -0.17
CA GLY A 530 47.06 -8.38 -0.95
C GLY A 530 45.58 -8.38 -1.39
N PHE A 531 44.72 -7.52 -0.81
CA PHE A 531 43.32 -7.36 -1.22
C PHE A 531 42.94 -5.90 -1.54
N GLY A 532 43.91 -4.97 -1.37
CA GLY A 532 43.81 -3.55 -1.67
C GLY A 532 44.78 -3.07 -2.75
N GLY A 533 45.30 -3.96 -3.59
CA GLY A 533 45.89 -3.53 -4.86
C GLY A 533 44.75 -3.02 -5.72
N HIS A 534 44.66 -1.69 -5.89
CA HIS A 534 43.73 -0.96 -6.77
C HIS A 534 42.64 -1.87 -7.34
N ALA A 535 41.52 -1.99 -6.62
CA ALA A 535 40.40 -2.79 -7.08
C ALA A 535 40.16 -2.46 -8.57
N PRO A 536 40.08 -3.47 -9.46
CA PRO A 536 39.88 -3.22 -10.89
C PRO A 536 38.72 -2.24 -11.05
N SER A 537 38.91 -1.25 -11.93
CA SER A 537 37.97 -0.14 -12.12
C SER A 537 36.52 -0.65 -12.14
N GLY A 538 35.75 -0.37 -11.07
CA GLY A 538 34.36 -0.81 -10.92
C GLY A 538 34.03 -1.66 -9.69
N VAL A 539 35.00 -2.20 -8.94
CA VAL A 539 34.71 -3.01 -7.73
C VAL A 539 34.71 -2.14 -6.46
N LYS A 540 33.59 -2.11 -5.73
CA LYS A 540 33.43 -1.39 -4.46
C LYS A 540 34.27 -2.06 -3.36
N GLU A 541 34.89 -1.27 -2.48
CA GLU A 541 35.57 -1.79 -1.29
C GLU A 541 34.58 -2.54 -0.38
N ARG A 542 35.03 -3.68 0.16
CA ARG A 542 34.24 -4.50 1.08
C ARG A 542 34.37 -3.99 2.51
N VAL A 543 33.25 -3.91 3.21
CA VAL A 543 33.16 -3.62 4.65
C VAL A 543 32.39 -4.73 5.33
N TYR A 544 32.78 -5.09 6.54
CA TYR A 544 32.27 -6.28 7.23
C TYR A 544 31.49 -5.87 8.46
N GLU A 545 30.25 -6.34 8.58
CA GLU A 545 29.43 -6.10 9.75
C GLU A 545 29.89 -6.97 10.93
N ALA A 546 30.07 -6.33 12.09
CA ALA A 546 30.32 -6.99 13.37
C ALA A 546 29.27 -6.57 14.40
N VAL A 547 28.73 -7.53 15.12
CA VAL A 547 27.67 -7.29 16.13
C VAL A 547 28.31 -6.87 17.44
N ILE A 548 27.74 -5.89 18.12
CA ILE A 548 28.18 -5.47 19.45
C ILE A 548 27.62 -6.45 20.48
N GLU A 549 28.51 -7.11 21.22
CA GLU A 549 28.16 -8.04 22.29
C GLU A 549 28.12 -7.40 23.67
N GLU A 550 29.03 -6.47 23.93
CA GLU A 550 29.08 -5.74 25.20
C GLU A 550 29.67 -4.34 24.98
N LYS A 551 29.12 -3.38 25.71
CA LYS A 551 29.58 -1.99 25.73
C LYS A 551 29.96 -1.65 27.16
N THR A 552 31.18 -1.17 27.33
CA THR A 552 31.67 -0.64 28.60
C THR A 552 32.04 0.83 28.41
N LYS A 553 32.40 1.51 29.50
CA LYS A 553 32.82 2.92 29.43
C LYS A 553 34.03 3.14 28.50
N ASP A 554 34.96 2.18 28.49
CA ASP A 554 36.26 2.32 27.82
C ASP A 554 36.46 1.36 26.65
N TYR A 555 35.66 0.28 26.56
CA TYR A 555 35.81 -0.78 25.56
C TYR A 555 34.47 -1.15 24.92
N ILE A 556 34.52 -1.46 23.63
CA ILE A 556 33.43 -2.13 22.92
C ILE A 556 33.90 -3.53 22.53
N PHE A 557 33.07 -4.53 22.85
CA PHE A 557 33.27 -5.92 22.48
C PHE A 557 32.36 -6.25 21.30
N LEU A 558 32.97 -6.73 20.23
CA LEU A 558 32.35 -7.11 18.99
C LEU A 558 32.42 -8.62 18.81
N ARG A 559 31.45 -9.17 18.09
CA ARG A 559 31.46 -10.53 17.56
C ARG A 559 31.57 -10.49 16.04
N ILE A 560 32.53 -11.25 15.52
CA ILE A 560 32.80 -11.37 14.10
C ILE A 560 32.37 -12.77 13.65
N CYS A 561 31.59 -12.85 12.56
CA CYS A 561 31.08 -14.12 12.07
C CYS A 561 32.20 -14.96 11.43
N LYS A 562 31.96 -16.27 11.35
CA LYS A 562 32.92 -17.25 10.82
C LYS A 562 33.37 -16.92 9.40
N SER A 563 32.44 -16.58 8.52
CA SER A 563 32.74 -16.23 7.11
C SER A 563 33.67 -15.04 7.00
N CYS A 564 33.45 -13.99 7.81
CA CYS A 564 34.36 -12.85 7.90
C CYS A 564 35.74 -13.25 8.43
N CYS A 565 35.80 -14.09 9.48
CA CYS A 565 37.07 -14.59 10.01
C CYS A 565 37.86 -15.39 8.96
N GLU A 566 37.18 -16.23 8.16
CA GLU A 566 37.80 -17.04 7.10
C GLU A 566 38.26 -16.16 5.93
N GLU A 567 37.42 -15.26 5.45
CA GLU A 567 37.73 -14.35 4.33
C GLU A 567 38.90 -13.42 4.68
N LEU A 568 38.89 -12.87 5.90
CA LEU A 568 39.95 -12.02 6.41
C LEU A 568 41.10 -12.80 7.04
N MET A 569 41.10 -14.14 7.01
CA MET A 569 42.13 -14.99 7.63
C MET A 569 42.51 -14.48 9.04
N LEU A 570 41.50 -14.18 9.85
CA LEU A 570 41.68 -13.69 11.22
C LEU A 570 42.13 -14.85 12.12
N GLN A 571 43.04 -14.55 13.03
CA GLN A 571 43.57 -15.50 13.99
C GLN A 571 43.36 -14.95 15.40
N PRO A 572 43.06 -15.80 16.38
CA PRO A 572 42.96 -15.37 17.78
C PRO A 572 44.30 -14.80 18.27
N ASP A 573 44.22 -13.95 19.29
CA ASP A 573 45.35 -13.30 19.98
C ASP A 573 46.22 -12.44 19.06
N ARG A 574 45.62 -11.93 17.98
CA ARG A 574 46.24 -10.96 17.06
C ARG A 574 45.51 -9.64 17.08
N GLU A 575 46.23 -8.61 16.64
CA GLU A 575 45.66 -7.30 16.40
C GLU A 575 45.46 -7.07 14.90
N ILE A 576 44.36 -6.40 14.55
CA ILE A 576 44.10 -5.93 13.20
C ILE A 576 43.73 -4.45 13.24
N GLN A 577 44.35 -3.66 12.36
CA GLN A 577 43.95 -2.26 12.20
C GLN A 577 42.70 -2.19 11.33
N VAL A 578 41.70 -1.46 11.78
CA VAL A 578 40.47 -1.24 11.02
C VAL A 578 40.05 0.22 11.10
N ARG A 579 39.25 0.65 10.14
CA ARG A 579 38.38 1.81 10.30
C ARG A 579 36.99 1.28 10.69
N VAL A 580 36.47 1.82 11.80
CA VAL A 580 35.13 1.52 12.34
C VAL A 580 34.19 2.65 11.98
#